data_AF-A0A3G8YLB3-F1
#
_entry.id   AF-A0A3G8YLB3-F1
#
_cell.length_a   1.000
_cell.length_b   1.000
_cell.length_c   1.000
_cell.angle_alpha   90.00
_cell.angle_beta   90.00
_cell.angle_gamma   90.00
#
_symmetry.space_group_name_H-M   'P 1'
#
loop_
_entity.id
_entity.type
_entity.pdbx_description
1 polymer ?
#
loop_
_entity_poly.entity_id
_entity_poly.type
_entity_poly.pdbx_seq_one_letter_code
_entity_poly.pdbx_strand_id
1 'polypeptide(L)' 'MSAPYALFDLAINRAANTLRGLPTTGREAALDEWHVRTRFARRVPLSEVRRCLETRPAGVWHWQGGPEGGWEAGKGAFP' A
#
# COMPACT_ATOMS: atom_id res chain seq x y z
N MET A 1 -8.95 14.94 -6.87
CA MET A 1 -9.80 14.42 -5.78
C MET A 1 -8.96 13.44 -4.98
N SER A 2 -8.70 13.74 -3.71
CA SER A 2 -8.07 12.78 -2.79
C SER A 2 -9.02 11.59 -2.58
N ALA A 3 -8.47 10.38 -2.57
CA ALA A 3 -9.21 9.21 -2.13
C ALA A 3 -9.66 9.41 -0.67
N PRO A 4 -10.84 8.89 -0.26
CA PRO A 4 -11.19 8.80 1.16
C PRO A 4 -10.06 8.11 1.93
N TYR A 5 -9.76 8.53 3.16
CA TYR A 5 -8.61 8.03 3.93
C TYR A 5 -8.60 6.50 4.03
N ALA A 6 -9.76 5.89 4.31
CA ALA A 6 -9.89 4.44 4.35
C ALA A 6 -9.54 3.74 3.02
N LEU A 7 -9.80 4.39 1.87
CA LEU A 7 -9.42 3.87 0.56
C LEU A 7 -7.91 3.96 0.34
N PHE A 8 -7.27 5.02 0.84
CA PHE A 8 -5.82 5.17 0.82
C PHE A 8 -5.17 4.06 1.67
N ASP A 9 -5.60 3.92 2.92
CA ASP A 9 -5.12 2.89 3.85
C ASP A 9 -5.29 1.49 3.25
N LEU A 10 -6.46 1.22 2.66
CA LEU A 10 -6.73 -0.05 1.97
C LEU A 10 -5.77 -0.28 0.80
N ALA A 11 -5.47 0.73 -0.01
CA ALA A 11 -4.56 0.62 -1.14
C ALA A 11 -3.13 0.29 -0.67
N ILE A 12 -2.61 1.01 0.33
CA ILE A 12 -1.27 0.75 0.87
C ILE A 12 -1.18 -0.66 1.45
N ASN A 13 -2.15 -1.05 2.27
CA ASN A 13 -2.17 -2.37 2.92
C ASN A 13 -2.30 -3.52 1.93
N ARG A 14 -3.12 -3.35 0.87
CA ARG A 14 -3.26 -4.38 -0.17
C ARG A 14 -2.01 -4.49 -1.02
N ALA A 15 -1.40 -3.37 -1.41
CA ALA A 15 -0.12 -3.37 -2.12
C ALA A 15 0.98 -4.06 -1.29
N ALA A 16 1.08 -3.70 -0.01
CA ALA A 16 2.00 -4.28 0.95
C ALA A 16 1.85 -5.81 1.10
N ASN A 17 0.62 -6.32 0.98
CA ASN A 17 0.35 -7.75 1.00
C ASN A 17 0.67 -8.44 -0.34
N THR A 18 0.33 -7.81 -1.46
CA THR A 18 0.65 -8.33 -2.82
C THR A 18 2.15 -8.53 -3.00
N LEU A 19 2.96 -7.63 -2.47
CA LEU A 19 4.42 -7.69 -2.58
C LEU A 19 5.10 -8.53 -1.48
N ARG A 20 4.33 -9.17 -0.60
CA ARG A 20 4.89 -9.97 0.49
C ARG A 20 5.59 -11.20 -0.09
N GLY A 21 6.85 -11.41 0.29
CA GLY A 21 7.64 -12.56 -0.13
C GLY A 21 8.24 -12.46 -1.53
N LEU A 22 7.96 -11.38 -2.28
CA LEU A 22 8.66 -11.13 -3.54
C LEU A 22 10.08 -10.61 -3.27
N PRO A 23 11.07 -11.00 -4.09
CA PRO A 23 12.40 -10.39 -4.07
C PRO A 23 12.29 -8.89 -4.41
N THR A 24 13.30 -8.12 -4.03
CA THR A 24 13.39 -6.68 -4.36
C THR A 24 13.43 -6.48 -5.88
N THR A 25 14.15 -7.33 -6.59
CA THR A 25 14.17 -7.39 -8.05
C THR A 25 12.79 -7.75 -8.59
N GLY A 26 12.18 -6.86 -9.38
CA GLY A 26 10.85 -7.06 -9.97
C GLY A 26 9.68 -6.59 -9.11
N ARG A 27 9.93 -6.13 -7.87
CA ARG A 27 8.89 -5.61 -6.97
C ARG A 27 8.16 -4.40 -7.54
N GLU A 28 8.87 -3.52 -8.24
CA GLU A 28 8.26 -2.35 -8.90
C GLU A 28 7.34 -2.77 -10.05
N ALA A 29 7.79 -3.66 -10.94
CA ALA A 29 6.97 -4.16 -12.03
C ALA A 29 5.70 -4.88 -11.53
N ALA A 30 5.83 -5.67 -10.46
CA ALA A 30 4.69 -6.33 -9.82
C ALA A 30 3.71 -5.32 -9.19
N LEU A 31 4.21 -4.23 -8.60
CA LEU A 31 3.38 -3.16 -8.06
C LEU A 31 2.62 -2.41 -9.17
N ASP A 32 3.29 -2.16 -10.30
CA ASP A 32 2.70 -1.46 -11.45
C ASP A 32 1.60 -2.28 -12.08
N GLU A 33 1.86 -3.56 -12.32
CA GLU A 33 0.86 -4.49 -12.84
C GLU A 33 -0.34 -4.60 -11.89
N TRP A 34 -0.09 -4.74 -10.59
CA TRP A 34 -1.13 -4.78 -9.58
C TRP A 34 -1.99 -3.51 -9.59
N HIS A 35 -1.36 -2.32 -9.67
CA HIS A 35 -2.06 -1.04 -9.63
C HIS A 35 -2.98 -0.87 -10.83
N VAL A 36 -2.51 -1.21 -12.03
CA VAL A 36 -3.30 -1.16 -13.27
C VAL A 36 -4.50 -2.11 -13.22
N ARG A 37 -4.31 -3.32 -12.68
CA ARG A 37 -5.35 -4.37 -12.60
C ARG A 37 -6.35 -4.13 -11.46
N THR A 38 -5.98 -3.35 -10.43
CA THR A 38 -6.80 -3.18 -9.22
C THR A 38 -7.61 -1.89 -9.29
N ARG A 39 -8.90 -2.01 -9.64
CA ARG A 39 -9.80 -0.88 -9.90
C ARG A 39 -9.79 0.20 -8.82
N PHE A 40 -9.83 -0.17 -7.54
CA PHE A 40 -9.87 0.78 -6.44
C PHE A 40 -8.50 1.42 -6.18
N ALA A 41 -7.40 0.71 -6.42
CA ALA A 41 -6.04 1.21 -6.24
C ALA A 41 -5.74 2.36 -7.20
N ARG A 42 -6.31 2.34 -8.41
CA ARG A 42 -6.19 3.43 -9.41
C ARG A 42 -6.75 4.78 -8.94
N ARG A 43 -7.51 4.81 -7.85
CA ARG A 43 -7.99 6.05 -7.22
C ARG A 43 -6.93 6.70 -6.31
N VAL A 44 -5.83 6.00 -6.04
CA VAL A 44 -4.67 6.47 -5.29
C VAL A 44 -3.49 6.57 -6.26
N PRO A 45 -2.75 7.69 -6.31
CA PRO A 45 -1.58 7.80 -7.16
C PRO A 45 -0.55 6.70 -6.86
N LEU A 46 -0.07 6.01 -7.88
CA LEU A 46 0.94 4.95 -7.74
C LEU A 46 2.22 5.44 -7.05
N SER A 47 2.62 6.70 -7.31
CA SER A 47 3.76 7.34 -6.65
C SER A 47 3.60 7.43 -5.13
N GLU A 48 2.39 7.72 -4.63
CA GLU A 48 2.11 7.76 -3.19
C GLU A 48 2.18 6.36 -2.59
N VAL A 49 1.66 5.35 -3.31
CA VAL A 49 1.72 3.95 -2.86
C VAL A 49 3.18 3.50 -2.74
N ARG A 50 4.02 3.79 -3.75
CA ARG A 50 5.46 3.51 -3.73
C ARG A 50 6.15 4.18 -2.55
N ARG A 51 5.94 5.49 -2.37
CA ARG A 51 6.51 6.27 -1.27
C ARG A 51 6.21 5.68 0.09
N CYS A 52 4.96 5.26 0.34
CA CYS A 52 4.58 4.65 1.61
C CYS A 52 5.22 3.26 1.80
N LEU A 53 5.36 2.48 0.72
CA LEU A 53 5.95 1.13 0.78
C LEU A 53 7.46 1.15 1.02
N GLU A 54 8.16 2.18 0.58
CA GLU A 54 9.60 2.38 0.82
C GLU A 54 9.92 2.61 2.31
N THR A 55 8.99 3.22 3.05
CA THR A 55 9.15 3.50 4.50
C THR A 55 8.70 2.33 5.39
N ARG A 56 8.23 1.23 4.80
CA ARG A 56 7.65 0.11 5.55
C ARG A 56 8.70 -0.63 6.38
N PRO A 57 8.52 -0.75 7.71
CA PRO A 57 9.40 -1.56 8.53
C PRO A 57 9.23 -3.06 8.25
N ALA A 58 10.27 -3.83 8.58
CA ALA A 58 10.19 -5.29 8.56
C ALA A 58 9.22 -5.82 9.62
N GLY A 59 8.54 -6.93 9.33
CA GLY A 59 7.61 -7.59 10.25
C GLY A 59 6.13 -7.37 9.91
N VAL A 60 5.29 -7.36 10.97
CA VAL A 60 3.84 -7.23 10.86
C VAL A 60 3.44 -5.78 11.13
N TRP A 61 3.07 -5.08 10.07
CA TRP A 61 2.70 -3.67 10.09
C TRP A 61 1.53 -3.44 9.13
N HIS A 62 0.76 -2.40 9.39
CA HIS A 62 -0.29 -1.91 8.51
C HIS A 62 -0.24 -0.38 8.44
N TRP A 63 -0.71 0.20 7.35
CA TRP A 63 -0.84 1.64 7.19
C TRP A 63 -2.19 2.12 7.71
N GLN A 64 -2.21 3.25 8.42
CA GLN A 64 -3.42 3.90 8.91
C GLN A 64 -3.25 5.42 8.93
N GLY A 65 -4.33 6.17 8.67
CA GLY A 65 -4.36 7.63 8.79
C GLY A 65 -4.40 8.37 7.45
N GLY A 66 -4.68 7.68 6.34
CA GLY A 66 -4.79 8.27 5.03
C GLY A 66 -3.44 8.71 4.46
N PRO A 67 -3.41 9.73 3.57
CA PRO A 67 -2.18 10.19 2.91
C PRO A 67 -1.08 10.69 3.86
N GLU A 68 -1.46 11.17 5.04
CA GLU A 68 -0.54 11.65 6.09
C GLU A 68 -0.34 10.61 7.21
N GLY A 69 -0.86 9.40 6.99
CA GLY A 69 -0.78 8.29 7.93
C GLY A 69 0.63 7.73 8.10
N GLY A 70 0.69 6.61 8.81
CA GLY A 70 1.94 5.91 9.07
C GLY A 70 1.77 4.41 9.22
N TRP A 71 2.91 3.72 9.33
CA TRP A 71 2.95 2.31 9.66
C TRP A 71 2.72 2.10 11.15
N GLU A 72 1.65 1.38 11.47
CA GLU A 72 1.31 0.94 12.82
C GLU A 72 1.63 -0.55 12.99
N ALA A 73 2.18 -0.90 14.16
CA ALA A 73 2.59 -2.26 14.46
C ALA A 73 1.38 -3.19 14.59
N GLY A 74 1.53 -4.43 14.15
CA GLY A 74 0.48 -5.44 14.23
C GLY A 74 -0.40 -5.51 13.00
N LYS A 75 -1.52 -6.23 13.14
CA LYS A 75 -2.51 -6.39 12.06
C LYS A 75 -3.47 -5.22 12.11
N GLY A 76 -3.65 -4.56 10.97
CA GLY A 76 -4.65 -3.50 10.88
C GLY A 76 -6.05 -4.02 11.14
N ALA A 77 -6.85 -3.18 11.80
CA ALA A 77 -8.28 -3.38 11.86
C ALA A 77 -8.84 -3.22 10.45
N PHE A 78 -8.90 -4.34 9.73
CA PHE A 78 -9.62 -4.39 8.46
C PHE A 78 -11.12 -4.38 8.77
N PRO A 79 -11.95 -3.64 8.02
CA PRO A 79 -13.34 -4.02 7.83
C PRO A 79 -13.45 -5.31 6.98
#